data_AF-Q9ZB89-F1
#
_entry.id   AF-Q9ZB89-F1
#
_cell.length_a   1.000
_cell.length_b   1.000
_cell.length_c   1.000
_cell.angle_alpha   90.00
_cell.angle_beta   90.00
_cell.angle_gamma   90.00
#
_symmetry.space_group_name_H-M   'P 1'
#
loop_
_entity.id
_entity.type
_entity.pdbx_description
1 polymer ?
#
loop_
_entity_poly.entity_id
_entity_poly.type
_entity_poly.pdbx_seq_one_letter_code
_entity_poly.pdbx_strand_id
1 'polypeptide(L)'
;MLAVEALKAGGARDVELFALAQLIGAAGTLVARRREFPSWAIAPMVSVTNADPERIGRLLDEFAQDVRTVLPPVLSIRNGRRAVVITGTPEQLSRFELYCRQISEKEEADRKNKVRGGDVFSPVFEPVQVEVGFHTPRLSDGIDIVAGWAEKAGLDVALARELADAILIRKVDWVDEITRVHRAGARWIRRA
;
A
#
# COMPACT_ATOMS: atom_id res chain seq x y z
N MET A 1 0.33 -3.29 13.08
CA MET A 1 -0.90 -3.71 13.79
C MET A 1 -0.72 -5.00 14.59
N LEU A 2 -0.32 -6.12 14.00
CA LEU A 2 -0.02 -7.37 14.74
C LEU A 2 0.92 -7.18 15.94
N ALA A 3 2.06 -6.52 15.75
CA ALA A 3 3.01 -6.26 16.84
C ALA A 3 2.45 -5.34 17.95
N VAL A 4 1.53 -4.43 17.61
CA VAL A 4 0.85 -3.59 18.61
C VAL A 4 -0.09 -4.43 19.45
N GLU A 5 -0.81 -5.37 18.83
CA GLU A 5 -1.71 -6.28 19.53
C GLU A 5 -0.94 -7.25 20.43
N ALA A 6 0.18 -7.79 19.95
CA ALA A 6 1.08 -8.64 20.75
C ALA A 6 1.60 -7.90 21.99
N LEU A 7 2.06 -6.65 21.80
CA LEU A 7 2.56 -5.82 22.90
C LEU A 7 1.46 -5.48 23.92
N LYS A 8 0.25 -5.14 23.46
CA LYS A 8 -0.90 -4.88 24.33
C LYS A 8 -1.33 -6.11 25.13
N ALA A 9 -1.26 -7.29 24.51
CA ALA A 9 -1.56 -8.56 25.14
C ALA A 9 -0.45 -9.02 26.11
N GLY A 10 0.68 -8.32 26.19
CA GLY A 10 1.78 -8.67 27.10
C GLY A 10 2.38 -10.05 26.84
N GLY A 11 2.36 -10.52 25.59
CA GLY A 11 2.87 -11.83 25.20
C GLY A 11 1.88 -12.99 25.35
N ALA A 12 0.72 -12.78 26.00
CA ALA A 12 -0.23 -13.86 26.30
C ALA A 12 -0.90 -14.46 25.04
N ARG A 13 -0.89 -13.73 23.91
CA ARG A 13 -1.52 -14.14 22.64
C ARG A 13 -0.52 -14.34 21.51
N ASP A 14 0.78 -14.39 21.77
CA ASP A 14 1.80 -14.38 20.72
C ASP A 14 1.69 -15.57 19.76
N VAL A 15 1.37 -16.76 20.29
CA VAL A 15 1.17 -17.96 19.47
C VAL A 15 -0.03 -17.80 18.54
N GLU A 16 -1.14 -17.27 19.06
CA GLU A 16 -2.35 -17.01 18.27
C GLU A 16 -2.07 -15.96 17.18
N LEU A 17 -1.44 -14.85 17.55
CA LEU A 17 -1.10 -13.76 16.61
C LEU A 17 -0.11 -14.23 15.54
N PHE A 18 0.84 -15.09 15.90
CA PHE A 18 1.75 -15.70 14.93
C PHE A 18 1.01 -16.63 13.98
N ALA A 19 0.11 -17.48 14.49
CA ALA A 19 -0.72 -18.35 13.65
C ALA A 19 -1.60 -17.53 12.70
N LEU A 20 -2.25 -16.47 13.19
CA LEU A 20 -3.03 -15.55 12.36
C LEU A 20 -2.18 -14.86 11.29
N ALA A 21 -0.95 -14.44 11.62
CA ALA A 21 -0.03 -13.86 10.65
C ALA A 21 0.31 -14.84 9.51
N GLN A 22 0.52 -16.12 9.83
CA GLN A 22 0.75 -17.17 8.84
C GLN A 22 -0.46 -17.37 7.92
N LEU A 23 -1.68 -17.42 8.50
CA LEU A 23 -2.92 -17.54 7.72
C LEU A 23 -3.11 -16.33 6.79
N ILE A 24 -2.89 -15.12 7.28
CA ILE A 24 -3.01 -13.88 6.51
C ILE A 24 -2.00 -13.85 5.35
N GLY A 25 -0.74 -14.20 5.61
CA GLY A 25 0.29 -14.27 4.57
C GLY A 25 -0.06 -15.29 3.49
N ALA A 26 -0.47 -16.50 3.88
CA ALA A 26 -0.87 -17.54 2.93
C ALA A 26 -2.10 -17.16 2.11
N ALA A 27 -3.11 -16.55 2.73
CA ALA A 27 -4.33 -16.09 2.05
C ALA A 27 -4.01 -14.95 1.08
N GLY A 28 -3.17 -13.99 1.48
CA GLY A 28 -2.70 -12.90 0.62
C GLY A 28 -2.03 -13.43 -0.64
N THR A 29 -1.07 -14.34 -0.50
CA THR A 29 -0.38 -14.98 -1.64
C THR A 29 -1.34 -15.78 -2.52
N LEU A 30 -2.28 -16.53 -1.92
CA LEU A 30 -3.27 -17.31 -2.65
C LEU A 30 -4.18 -16.41 -3.50
N VAL A 31 -4.70 -15.31 -2.93
CA VAL A 31 -5.59 -14.39 -3.63
C VAL A 31 -4.83 -13.60 -4.69
N ALA A 32 -3.63 -13.12 -4.39
CA ALA A 32 -2.77 -12.43 -5.35
C ALA A 32 -2.51 -13.29 -6.58
N ARG A 33 -2.10 -14.56 -6.41
CA ARG A 33 -1.88 -15.49 -7.54
C ARG A 33 -3.13 -15.79 -8.38
N ARG A 34 -4.33 -15.68 -7.80
CA ARG A 34 -5.59 -15.87 -8.53
C ARG A 34 -5.97 -14.64 -9.36
N ARG A 35 -5.50 -13.45 -8.98
CA ARG A 35 -5.90 -12.16 -9.56
C ARG A 35 -4.80 -11.49 -10.39
N GLU A 36 -3.55 -11.88 -10.21
CA GLU A 36 -2.38 -11.32 -10.89
C GLU A 36 -1.79 -12.37 -11.83
N PHE A 37 -1.48 -11.97 -13.08
CA PHE A 37 -0.74 -12.81 -14.00
C PHE A 37 0.68 -13.03 -13.45
N PRO A 38 1.24 -14.25 -13.54
CA PRO A 38 2.59 -14.53 -13.08
C PRO A 38 3.59 -13.78 -13.96
N SER A 39 3.98 -12.57 -13.54
CA SER A 39 5.13 -11.86 -14.08
C SER A 39 6.15 -11.74 -12.96
N TRP A 40 7.19 -12.56 -13.06
CA TRP A 40 8.36 -12.56 -12.19
C TRP A 40 9.23 -11.30 -12.33
N ALA A 41 8.85 -10.36 -13.21
CA ALA A 41 9.71 -9.25 -13.63
C ALA A 41 9.36 -7.88 -13.03
N ILE A 42 8.17 -7.68 -12.45
CA ILE A 42 7.72 -6.35 -12.02
C ILE A 42 6.97 -6.46 -10.68
N ALA A 43 7.39 -5.67 -9.71
CA ALA A 43 6.81 -5.65 -8.37
C ALA A 43 5.36 -5.11 -8.36
N PRO A 44 4.45 -5.71 -7.58
CA PRO A 44 3.06 -5.25 -7.46
C PRO A 44 2.92 -3.96 -6.60
N MET A 45 4.04 -3.44 -6.08
CA MET A 45 4.11 -2.20 -5.31
C MET A 45 5.28 -1.35 -5.80
N VAL A 46 5.02 -0.05 -5.98
CA VAL A 46 6.01 0.94 -6.39
C VAL A 46 6.01 2.10 -5.42
N SER A 47 7.19 2.45 -4.91
CA SER A 47 7.44 3.66 -4.13
C SER A 47 7.47 4.85 -5.08
N VAL A 48 6.75 5.92 -4.73
CA VAL A 48 6.75 7.20 -5.45
C VAL A 48 7.27 8.27 -4.49
N THR A 49 8.44 8.81 -4.78
CA THR A 49 9.08 9.87 -3.99
C THR A 49 9.13 11.19 -4.75
N ASN A 50 9.49 12.27 -4.06
CA ASN A 50 9.53 13.63 -4.59
C ASN A 50 8.19 14.18 -5.12
N ALA A 51 7.06 13.62 -4.69
CA ALA A 51 5.73 14.06 -5.12
C ALA A 51 4.79 14.29 -3.95
N ASP A 52 3.91 15.29 -4.09
CA ASP A 52 2.82 15.53 -3.13
C ASP A 52 1.81 14.36 -3.17
N PRO A 53 1.55 13.67 -2.03
CA PRO A 53 0.59 12.58 -1.93
C PRO A 53 -0.80 12.92 -2.48
N GLU A 54 -1.30 14.15 -2.24
CA GLU A 54 -2.62 14.55 -2.74
C GLU A 54 -2.64 14.66 -4.26
N ARG A 55 -1.55 15.17 -4.84
CA ARG A 55 -1.38 15.23 -6.29
C ARG A 55 -1.31 13.83 -6.90
N ILE A 56 -0.58 12.90 -6.28
CA ILE A 56 -0.55 11.50 -6.73
C ILE A 56 -1.94 10.87 -6.66
N GLY A 57 -2.70 11.12 -5.58
CA GLY A 57 -4.09 10.66 -5.45
C GLY A 57 -4.98 11.16 -6.59
N ARG A 58 -4.95 12.46 -6.89
CA ARG A 58 -5.71 13.04 -8.01
C ARG A 58 -5.33 12.43 -9.36
N LEU A 59 -4.03 12.27 -9.62
CA LEU A 59 -3.56 11.66 -10.88
C LEU A 59 -3.97 10.20 -11.01
N LEU A 60 -4.04 9.45 -9.90
CA LEU A 60 -4.56 8.07 -9.90
C LEU A 60 -6.05 8.04 -10.22
N ASP A 61 -6.83 8.98 -9.67
CA ASP A 61 -8.27 9.08 -9.94
C ASP A 61 -8.53 9.46 -11.40
N GLU A 62 -7.75 10.41 -11.96
CA GLU A 62 -7.79 10.77 -13.38
C GLU A 62 -7.43 9.58 -14.27
N PHE A 63 -6.31 8.90 -13.96
CA PHE A 63 -5.87 7.71 -14.68
C PHE A 63 -6.90 6.58 -14.63
N ALA A 64 -7.62 6.43 -13.52
CA ALA A 64 -8.66 5.42 -13.36
C ALA A 64 -9.88 5.66 -14.28
N GLN A 65 -10.14 6.90 -14.71
CA GLN A 65 -11.24 7.21 -15.61
C GLN A 65 -10.93 6.83 -17.07
N ASP A 66 -9.67 6.96 -17.47
CA ASP A 66 -9.23 6.68 -18.85
C ASP A 66 -9.00 5.19 -19.13
N VAL A 67 -8.72 4.42 -18.08
CA VAL A 67 -8.38 3.01 -18.22
C VAL A 67 -9.61 2.14 -18.01
N ARG A 68 -10.06 1.44 -19.07
CA ARG A 68 -11.08 0.36 -19.01
C ARG A 68 -10.56 -0.88 -18.26
N THR A 69 -10.16 -0.73 -17.00
CA THR A 69 -9.71 -1.83 -16.15
C THR A 69 -10.66 -2.04 -14.99
N VAL A 70 -10.83 -3.31 -14.59
CA VAL A 70 -11.75 -3.72 -13.52
C VAL A 70 -11.36 -3.11 -12.17
N LEU A 71 -10.06 -2.94 -11.90
CA LEU A 71 -9.56 -2.26 -10.71
C LEU A 71 -8.33 -1.42 -11.10
N PRO A 72 -8.30 -0.09 -10.90
CA PRO A 72 -7.13 0.77 -11.14
C PRO A 72 -6.06 0.61 -10.04
N PRO A 73 -4.82 1.07 -10.24
CA PRO A 73 -3.83 1.15 -9.17
C PRO A 73 -4.31 2.10 -8.07
N VAL A 74 -3.92 1.85 -6.82
CA VAL A 74 -4.37 2.62 -5.65
C VAL A 74 -3.18 3.12 -4.85
N LEU A 75 -3.33 4.29 -4.22
CA LEU A 75 -2.41 4.76 -3.18
C LEU A 75 -2.63 3.92 -1.93
N SER A 76 -1.64 3.10 -1.56
CA SER A 76 -1.70 2.12 -0.49
C SER A 76 -1.10 2.62 0.82
N ILE A 77 0.05 3.29 0.74
CA ILE A 77 0.79 3.74 1.93
C ILE A 77 1.26 5.19 1.73
N ARG A 78 1.06 6.04 2.75
CA ARG A 78 1.72 7.34 2.85
C ARG A 78 2.88 7.25 3.83
N ASN A 79 4.10 7.15 3.31
CA ASN A 79 5.34 7.02 4.10
C ASN A 79 5.88 8.37 4.58
N GLY A 80 5.53 9.46 3.92
CA GLY A 80 6.02 10.78 4.26
C GLY A 80 5.23 11.90 3.57
N ARG A 81 5.68 13.14 3.79
CA ARG A 81 5.07 14.33 3.16
C ARG A 81 5.24 14.35 1.64
N ARG A 82 6.27 13.68 1.11
CA ARG A 82 6.56 13.57 -0.34
C ARG A 82 6.90 12.15 -0.79
N ALA A 83 6.41 11.15 -0.06
CA ALA A 83 6.70 9.75 -0.30
C ALA A 83 5.46 8.89 -0.05
N VAL A 84 5.03 8.17 -1.08
CA VAL A 84 3.90 7.23 -1.01
C VAL A 84 4.26 5.91 -1.68
N VAL A 85 3.44 4.89 -1.46
CA VAL A 85 3.48 3.64 -2.21
C VAL A 85 2.16 3.47 -2.92
N ILE A 86 2.23 3.04 -4.18
CA ILE A 86 1.09 2.66 -4.98
C ILE A 86 1.10 1.14 -5.19
N THR A 87 -0.08 0.52 -5.15
CA THR A 87 -0.27 -0.92 -5.34
C THR A 87 -1.21 -1.15 -6.51
N GLY A 88 -0.87 -2.09 -7.39
CA GLY A 88 -1.67 -2.41 -8.57
C GLY A 88 -1.05 -3.56 -9.36
N THR A 89 -1.63 -3.88 -10.51
CA THR A 89 -0.96 -4.86 -11.39
C THR A 89 0.30 -4.23 -11.98
N PRO A 90 1.36 -5.02 -12.24
CA PRO A 90 2.56 -4.56 -12.94
C PRO A 90 2.32 -3.68 -14.16
N GLU A 91 1.41 -4.10 -15.05
CA GLU A 91 1.08 -3.36 -16.27
C GLU A 91 0.50 -1.98 -15.95
N GLN A 92 -0.42 -1.90 -14.98
CA GLN A 92 -1.05 -0.65 -14.59
C GLN A 92 -0.07 0.32 -13.93
N LEU A 93 0.84 -0.20 -13.11
CA LEU A 93 1.88 0.61 -12.47
C LEU A 93 2.82 1.21 -13.53
N SER A 94 3.26 0.42 -14.49
CA SER A 94 4.09 0.91 -15.61
C SER A 94 3.36 1.95 -16.47
N ARG A 95 2.06 1.75 -16.74
CA ARG A 95 1.25 2.71 -17.50
C ARG A 95 1.03 4.01 -16.72
N PHE A 96 0.83 3.94 -15.41
CA PHE A 96 0.72 5.11 -14.55
C PHE A 96 2.04 5.87 -14.44
N GLU A 97 3.18 5.18 -14.38
CA GLU A 97 4.50 5.80 -14.42
C GLU A 97 4.70 6.58 -15.74
N LEU A 98 4.37 5.97 -16.88
CA LEU A 98 4.45 6.63 -18.18
C LEU A 98 3.55 7.88 -18.25
N TYR A 99 2.34 7.78 -17.73
CA TYR A 99 1.41 8.92 -17.62
C TYR A 99 2.01 10.07 -16.79
N CYS A 100 2.61 9.77 -15.64
CA CYS A 100 3.30 10.77 -14.82
C CYS A 100 4.53 11.38 -15.53
N ARG A 101 5.24 10.58 -16.33
CA ARG A 101 6.40 11.03 -17.12
C ARG A 101 5.98 12.05 -18.19
N GLN A 102 4.90 11.80 -18.92
CA GLN A 102 4.36 12.73 -19.91
C GLN A 102 3.97 14.09 -19.29
N ILE A 103 3.39 14.07 -18.09
CA ILE A 103 3.10 15.30 -17.34
C ILE A 103 4.40 16.03 -16.99
N SER A 104 5.40 15.31 -16.48
CA SER A 104 6.70 15.86 -16.09
C SER A 104 7.40 16.53 -17.29
N GLU A 105 7.40 15.88 -18.45
CA GLU A 105 7.98 16.40 -19.70
C GLU A 105 7.27 17.68 -20.18
N LYS A 106 5.93 17.71 -20.10
CA LYS A 106 5.15 18.89 -20.43
C LYS A 106 5.48 20.07 -19.51
N GLU A 107 5.51 19.82 -18.21
CA GLU A 107 5.85 20.86 -17.23
C GLU A 107 7.28 21.39 -17.39
N GLU A 108 8.23 20.53 -17.74
CA GLU A 108 9.61 20.91 -18.02
C GLU A 108 9.72 21.78 -19.28
N ALA A 109 8.98 21.43 -20.35
CA ALA A 109 8.90 22.22 -21.57
C ALA A 109 8.28 23.60 -21.30
N ASP A 110 7.20 23.67 -20.54
CA ASP A 110 6.55 24.93 -20.14
C ASP A 110 7.49 25.81 -19.32
N ARG A 111 8.29 25.21 -18.42
CA ARG A 111 9.32 25.94 -17.66
C ARG A 111 10.41 26.49 -18.57
N LYS A 112 10.93 25.68 -19.49
CA LYS A 112 11.96 26.09 -20.45
C LYS A 112 11.49 27.24 -21.34
N ASN A 113 10.21 27.22 -21.72
CA ASN A 113 9.57 28.27 -22.52
C ASN A 113 9.12 29.48 -21.70
N LYS A 114 9.45 29.55 -20.39
CA LYS A 114 9.05 30.61 -19.46
C LYS A 114 7.53 30.82 -19.37
N VAL A 115 6.74 29.79 -19.71
CA VAL A 115 5.29 29.78 -19.57
C VAL A 115 4.90 29.61 -18.10
N ARG A 116 5.71 28.89 -17.33
CA ARG A 116 5.58 28.73 -15.88
C ARG A 116 6.90 28.98 -15.15
N GLY A 117 6.79 29.44 -13.90
CA GLY A 117 7.86 29.38 -12.91
C GLY A 117 7.64 28.27 -11.88
N GLY A 118 8.56 28.13 -10.92
CA GLY A 118 8.46 27.16 -9.83
C GLY A 118 8.93 25.76 -10.17
N ASP A 119 8.80 24.86 -9.19
CA ASP A 119 9.25 23.47 -9.29
C ASP A 119 8.41 22.67 -10.29
N VAL A 120 9.06 21.73 -10.97
CA VAL A 120 8.45 20.81 -11.94
C VAL A 120 8.10 19.50 -11.25
N PHE A 121 6.93 18.94 -11.59
CA PHE A 121 6.55 17.60 -11.20
C PHE A 121 7.61 16.62 -11.71
N SER A 122 8.31 15.99 -10.78
CA SER A 122 9.45 15.11 -11.06
C SER A 122 9.46 13.94 -10.06
N PRO A 123 8.38 13.14 -10.00
CA PRO A 123 8.34 11.96 -9.14
C PRO A 123 9.42 10.95 -9.53
N VAL A 124 9.93 10.23 -8.53
CA VAL A 124 10.83 9.08 -8.74
C VAL A 124 10.08 7.81 -8.35
N PHE A 125 10.06 6.83 -9.26
CA PHE A 125 9.39 5.55 -9.11
C PHE A 125 10.42 4.45 -8.86
N GLU A 126 10.27 3.72 -7.76
CA GLU A 126 11.18 2.63 -7.38
C GLU A 126 10.37 1.38 -7.00
N PRO A 127 10.66 0.20 -7.58
CA PRO A 127 9.95 -1.03 -7.22
C PRO A 127 10.24 -1.41 -5.77
N VAL A 128 9.20 -1.82 -5.06
CA VAL A 128 9.33 -2.37 -3.70
C VAL A 128 9.57 -3.87 -3.81
N GLN A 129 10.58 -4.39 -3.13
CA GLN A 129 10.91 -5.82 -3.14
C GLN A 129 9.91 -6.66 -2.33
N VAL A 130 8.72 -6.85 -2.87
CA VAL A 130 7.64 -7.66 -2.30
C VAL A 130 7.03 -8.57 -3.35
N GLU A 131 6.60 -9.76 -2.93
CA GLU A 131 5.92 -10.73 -3.82
C GLU A 131 4.42 -10.45 -3.97
N VAL A 132 3.82 -9.76 -3.00
CA VAL A 132 2.37 -9.53 -2.94
C VAL A 132 2.10 -8.04 -2.75
N GLY A 133 1.15 -7.51 -3.54
CA GLY A 133 0.67 -6.14 -3.39
C GLY A 133 -0.33 -6.01 -2.24
N PHE A 134 0.10 -5.45 -1.11
CA PHE A 134 -0.75 -5.24 0.07
C PHE A 134 -1.50 -3.91 0.05
N HIS A 135 -2.44 -3.77 1.00
CA HIS A 135 -3.28 -2.58 1.23
C HIS A 135 -4.06 -2.18 -0.04
N THR A 136 -4.74 -3.18 -0.63
CA THR A 136 -5.48 -3.03 -1.87
C THR A 136 -6.82 -3.76 -1.81
N PRO A 137 -7.90 -3.19 -2.39
CA PRO A 137 -9.18 -3.88 -2.54
C PRO A 137 -9.08 -5.19 -3.33
N ARG A 138 -7.98 -5.41 -4.08
CA ARG A 138 -7.73 -6.68 -4.79
C ARG A 138 -7.60 -7.88 -3.86
N LEU A 139 -7.35 -7.69 -2.57
CA LEU A 139 -7.22 -8.78 -1.62
C LEU A 139 -8.49 -9.01 -0.78
N SER A 140 -9.64 -8.42 -1.16
CA SER A 140 -10.91 -8.49 -0.41
C SER A 140 -11.33 -9.91 -0.03
N ASP A 141 -11.26 -10.84 -0.97
CA ASP A 141 -11.64 -12.25 -0.76
C ASP A 141 -10.74 -12.93 0.29
N GLY A 142 -9.56 -12.36 0.56
CA GLY A 142 -8.62 -12.84 1.56
C GLY A 142 -9.19 -12.79 2.98
N ILE A 143 -10.08 -11.84 3.30
CA ILE A 143 -10.68 -11.75 4.63
C ILE A 143 -11.52 -12.99 4.94
N ASP A 144 -12.39 -13.38 4.00
CA ASP A 144 -13.28 -14.53 4.22
C ASP A 144 -12.51 -15.86 4.23
N ILE A 145 -11.44 -15.95 3.44
CA ILE A 145 -10.52 -17.10 3.48
C ILE A 145 -9.84 -17.20 4.86
N VAL A 146 -9.28 -16.10 5.36
CA VAL A 146 -8.64 -16.06 6.69
C VAL A 146 -9.64 -16.39 7.78
N ALA A 147 -10.85 -15.83 7.71
CA ALA A 147 -11.91 -16.11 8.68
C ALA A 147 -12.28 -17.61 8.72
N GLY A 148 -12.46 -18.23 7.56
CA GLY A 148 -12.77 -19.66 7.48
C GLY A 148 -11.61 -20.56 7.92
N TRP A 149 -10.36 -20.15 7.73
CA TRP A 149 -9.20 -20.87 8.27
C TRP A 149 -9.06 -20.71 9.77
N ALA A 150 -9.28 -19.49 10.29
CA ALA A 150 -9.26 -19.21 11.72
C ALA A 150 -10.31 -20.03 12.47
N GLU A 151 -11.55 -20.09 11.94
CA GLU A 151 -12.62 -20.90 12.51
C GLU A 151 -12.24 -22.38 12.59
N LYS A 152 -11.73 -22.96 11.49
CA LYS A 152 -11.29 -24.36 11.44
C LYS A 152 -10.12 -24.65 12.37
N ALA A 153 -9.26 -23.66 12.62
CA ALA A 153 -8.11 -23.76 13.50
C ALA A 153 -8.45 -23.45 14.98
N GLY A 154 -9.70 -23.09 15.29
CA GLY A 154 -10.11 -22.71 16.65
C GLY A 154 -9.53 -21.38 17.14
N LEU A 155 -9.20 -20.46 16.22
CA LEU A 155 -8.67 -19.13 16.52
C LEU A 155 -9.80 -18.08 16.56
N ASP A 156 -9.54 -16.92 17.18
CA ASP A 156 -10.49 -15.81 17.22
C ASP A 156 -10.78 -15.26 15.82
N VAL A 157 -11.96 -15.59 15.28
CA VAL A 157 -12.39 -15.20 13.94
C VAL A 157 -12.59 -13.69 13.81
N ALA A 158 -13.06 -13.02 14.86
CA ALA A 158 -13.29 -11.58 14.82
C ALA A 158 -11.94 -10.84 14.73
N LEU A 159 -10.98 -11.23 15.55
CA LEU A 159 -9.63 -10.71 15.48
C LEU A 159 -8.97 -11.05 14.13
N ALA A 160 -9.15 -12.27 13.63
CA ALA A 160 -8.61 -12.69 12.34
C ALA A 160 -9.10 -11.80 11.19
N ARG A 161 -10.41 -11.47 11.17
CA ARG A 161 -11.01 -10.55 10.18
C ARG A 161 -10.44 -9.15 10.29
N GLU A 162 -10.35 -8.61 11.50
CA GLU A 162 -9.83 -7.25 11.74
C GLU A 162 -8.36 -7.11 11.29
N LEU A 163 -7.53 -8.11 11.62
CA LEU A 163 -6.12 -8.13 11.22
C LEU A 163 -5.95 -8.36 9.71
N ALA A 164 -6.77 -9.23 9.11
CA ALA A 164 -6.75 -9.44 7.66
C ALA A 164 -7.15 -8.16 6.91
N ASP A 165 -8.23 -7.49 7.32
CA ASP A 165 -8.65 -6.22 6.72
C ASP A 165 -7.55 -5.14 6.83
N ALA A 166 -6.96 -5.01 8.02
CA ALA A 166 -5.87 -4.07 8.27
C ALA A 166 -4.65 -4.23 7.37
N ILE A 167 -4.25 -5.48 7.12
CA ILE A 167 -3.00 -5.82 6.44
C ILE A 167 -3.23 -5.94 4.93
N LEU A 168 -4.33 -6.57 4.52
CA LEU A 168 -4.59 -6.87 3.12
C LEU A 168 -5.23 -5.69 2.39
N ILE A 169 -6.07 -4.89 3.07
CA ILE A 169 -6.96 -3.92 2.39
C ILE A 169 -6.72 -2.48 2.83
N ARG A 170 -6.83 -2.18 4.13
CA ARG A 170 -6.80 -0.80 4.62
C ARG A 170 -5.49 -0.11 4.29
N LYS A 171 -5.59 1.15 3.86
CA LYS A 171 -4.44 2.01 3.61
C LYS A 171 -3.71 2.36 4.91
N VAL A 172 -2.43 2.67 4.81
CA VAL A 172 -1.60 3.07 5.96
C VAL A 172 -1.11 4.51 5.79
N ASP A 173 -1.38 5.37 6.77
CA ASP A 173 -0.80 6.72 6.85
C ASP A 173 0.19 6.79 8.03
N TRP A 174 1.49 6.69 7.72
CA TRP A 174 2.55 6.78 8.72
C TRP A 174 2.78 8.22 9.20
N VAL A 175 2.47 9.23 8.39
CA VAL A 175 2.62 10.64 8.78
C VAL A 175 1.66 10.94 9.92
N ASP A 176 0.42 10.52 9.78
CA ASP A 176 -0.61 10.72 10.80
C ASP A 176 -0.32 9.88 12.05
N GLU A 177 0.16 8.64 11.90
CA GLU A 177 0.56 7.78 13.03
C GLU A 177 1.69 8.42 13.85
N ILE A 178 2.77 8.85 13.20
CA ILE A 178 3.91 9.48 13.89
C ILE A 178 3.48 10.81 14.51
N THR A 179 2.63 11.59 13.83
CA THR A 179 2.09 12.85 14.37
C THR A 179 1.27 12.61 15.62
N ARG A 180 0.44 11.56 15.64
CA ARG A 180 -0.32 11.13 16.82
C ARG A 180 0.61 10.74 17.98
N VAL A 181 1.63 9.92 17.72
CA VAL A 181 2.63 9.52 18.73
C VAL A 181 3.38 10.73 19.30
N HIS A 182 3.77 11.68 18.43
CA HIS A 182 4.43 12.91 18.86
C HIS A 182 3.52 13.78 19.74
N ARG A 183 2.25 13.96 19.35
CA ARG A 183 1.25 14.70 20.15
C ARG A 183 0.96 14.05 21.50
N ALA A 184 1.10 12.72 21.60
CA ALA A 184 1.01 11.99 22.87
C ALA A 184 2.23 12.19 23.79
N GLY A 185 3.24 12.96 23.37
CA GLY A 185 4.38 13.35 24.20
C GLY A 185 5.58 12.39 24.14
N ALA A 186 5.58 11.43 23.22
CA ALA A 186 6.73 10.56 23.02
C ALA A 186 7.94 11.38 22.53
N ARG A 187 9.06 11.31 23.28
CA ARG A 187 10.31 12.00 22.95
C ARG A 187 11.35 11.13 22.24
N TRP A 188 11.16 9.81 22.29
CA TRP A 188 12.06 8.82 21.72
C TRP A 188 11.25 7.77 20.98
N ILE A 189 11.68 7.43 19.78
CA ILE A 189 11.14 6.32 18.99
C ILE A 189 12.27 5.31 18.84
N ARG A 190 12.04 4.06 19.25
CA ARG A 190 13.01 2.99 19.00
C ARG A 190 12.87 2.54 17.54
N ARG A 191 13.97 2.54 16.81
CA ARG A 191 14.06 1.76 15.56
C ARG A 191 14.17 0.28 15.95
N ALA A 192 13.35 -0.54 15.31
CA ALA A 192 13.52 -2.00 15.30
C ALA A 192 14.66 -2.36 14.34
#